data_AF-N4U087-F1
#
_entry.id   AF-N4U087-F1
#
_cell.length_a   1.000
_cell.length_b   1.000
_cell.length_c   1.000
_cell.angle_alpha   90.00
_cell.angle_beta   90.00
_cell.angle_gamma   90.00
#
_symmetry.space_group_name_H-M   'P 1'
#
loop_
_entity.id
_entity.type
_entity.pdbx_description
1 polymer ?
#
loop_
_entity_poly.entity_id
_entity_poly.type
_entity_poly.pdbx_seq_one_letter_code
_entity_poly.pdbx_strand_id
1 'polypeptide(L)'
;MPSPPEHTLFYTLTVQALCFTLAVVFIVLIYAWLAYLLGNGSLRHVPGPWYCKVSNIPLSIYEILCRRSDIILNLHKKYGPVVHIAPNEVSVADLEATKQIYGTKDRWAKSDYFDHFMGCPRLYNYASLLLQRASSRFQYLSADVKFPTWCEKKLFAALKDPHLNETHSLVRHLWEIKQDDTNNGSIDVPYMAAEVLDNIDAAEATIVVTATYLIWKLTEAPEWQDKIRKELSALPKQDDGCPSFADIDTRVPSLEACLREVYRLHPSSSGKNERLVPSGGRTLAGVFVPEHTVVTSSVLTLHYDGEVYSDPDRFLTCRWIDGSEEQ
;
A
#
# COMPACT_ATOMS: atom_id res chain seq x y z
N MET A 1 49.49 26.58 41.78
CA MET A 1 48.06 26.22 41.68
C MET A 1 47.73 25.33 42.87
N PRO A 2 46.68 25.60 43.65
CA PRO A 2 46.33 24.74 44.78
C PRO A 2 45.76 23.43 44.26
N SER A 3 46.24 22.30 44.79
CA SER A 3 45.66 20.98 44.53
C SER A 3 44.20 20.96 45.01
N PRO A 4 43.26 20.38 44.25
CA PRO A 4 41.87 20.29 44.68
C PRO A 4 41.77 19.50 45.99
N PRO A 5 40.86 19.85 46.90
CA PRO A 5 40.72 19.17 48.19
C PRO A 5 40.32 17.70 47.98
N GLU A 6 40.91 16.79 48.75
CA GLU A 6 40.73 15.33 48.63
C GLU A 6 39.26 14.90 48.63
N HIS A 7 38.40 15.64 49.34
CA HIS A 7 36.95 15.45 49.35
C HIS A 7 36.29 15.61 47.98
N THR A 8 36.79 16.51 47.13
CA THR A 8 36.28 16.72 45.78
C THR A 8 36.63 15.54 44.88
N LEU A 9 37.82 14.96 45.07
CA LEU A 9 38.31 13.82 44.28
C LEU A 9 37.57 12.52 44.64
N PHE A 10 37.24 12.34 45.93
CA PHE A 10 36.43 11.21 46.39
C PHE A 10 34.98 11.32 45.87
N TYR A 11 34.39 12.52 45.89
CA TYR A 11 33.04 12.75 45.37
C TYR A 11 32.93 12.56 43.86
N THR A 12 33.94 12.97 43.08
CA THR A 12 33.93 12.72 41.63
C THR A 12 34.09 11.24 41.30
N LEU A 13 34.93 10.51 42.04
CA LEU A 13 35.08 9.05 41.89
C LEU A 13 33.77 8.29 42.20
N THR A 14 33.03 8.67 43.25
CA THR A 14 31.77 8.03 43.60
C THR A 14 30.66 8.32 42.59
N VAL A 15 30.57 9.55 42.08
CA VAL A 15 29.62 9.91 41.00
C VAL A 15 29.94 9.15 39.71
N GLN A 16 31.22 9.04 39.32
CA GLN A 16 31.63 8.28 38.14
C GLN A 16 31.30 6.78 38.28
N ALA A 17 31.56 6.18 39.44
CA ALA A 17 31.23 4.78 39.71
C ALA A 17 29.70 4.53 39.68
N LEU A 18 28.90 5.47 40.22
CA LEU A 18 27.45 5.40 40.16
C LEU A 18 26.94 5.49 38.72
N CYS A 19 27.42 6.46 37.93
CA CYS A 19 27.05 6.59 36.52
C CYS A 19 27.42 5.34 35.71
N PHE A 20 28.60 4.78 35.94
CA PHE A 20 29.03 3.53 35.29
C PHE A 20 28.12 2.36 35.66
N THR A 21 27.80 2.21 36.95
CA THR A 21 26.91 1.15 37.44
C THR A 21 25.51 1.29 36.85
N LEU A 22 24.95 2.50 36.81
CA LEU A 22 23.65 2.78 36.19
C LEU A 22 23.66 2.48 34.68
N ALA A 23 24.74 2.83 33.97
CA ALA A 23 24.89 2.50 32.56
C ALA A 23 24.94 0.98 32.33
N VAL A 24 25.69 0.24 33.15
CA VAL A 24 25.76 -1.23 33.07
C VAL A 24 24.40 -1.86 33.35
N VAL A 25 23.70 -1.43 34.41
CA VAL A 25 22.36 -1.92 34.74
C VAL A 25 21.38 -1.62 33.60
N PHE A 26 21.41 -0.41 33.05
CA PHE A 26 20.58 -0.03 31.91
C PHE A 26 20.83 -0.92 30.68
N ILE A 27 22.10 -1.21 30.35
CA ILE A 27 22.46 -2.12 29.26
C ILE A 27 21.93 -3.53 29.53
N VAL A 28 22.13 -4.07 30.74
CA VAL A 28 21.63 -5.41 31.11
C VAL A 28 20.11 -5.48 31.01
N LEU A 29 19.40 -4.45 31.48
CA LEU A 29 17.93 -4.39 31.38
C LEU A 29 17.46 -4.32 29.92
N ILE A 30 18.15 -3.56 29.06
CA ILE A 30 17.86 -3.53 27.61
C ILE A 30 18.07 -4.92 27.01
N TYR A 31 19.18 -5.60 27.30
CA TYR A 31 19.44 -6.94 26.77
C TYR A 31 18.39 -7.95 27.26
N ALA A 32 18.02 -7.91 28.54
CA ALA A 32 16.98 -8.77 29.09
C ALA A 32 15.61 -8.49 28.45
N TRP A 33 15.27 -7.22 28.22
CA TRP A 33 14.04 -6.81 27.55
C TRP A 33 14.00 -7.26 26.08
N LEU A 34 15.10 -7.07 25.34
CA LEU A 34 15.23 -7.56 23.96
C LEU A 34 15.13 -9.08 23.89
N ALA A 35 15.81 -9.80 24.79
CA ALA A 35 15.73 -11.26 24.87
C ALA A 35 14.31 -11.74 25.21
N TYR A 36 13.60 -11.02 26.09
CA TYR A 36 12.20 -11.29 26.40
C TYR A 36 11.30 -11.09 25.17
N LEU A 37 11.43 -9.96 24.47
CA LEU A 37 10.64 -9.68 23.26
C LEU A 37 10.89 -10.72 22.17
N LEU A 38 12.15 -11.07 21.93
CA LEU A 38 12.53 -12.06 20.93
C LEU A 38 12.14 -13.50 21.33
N GLY A 39 12.16 -13.82 22.63
CA GLY A 39 11.93 -15.17 23.15
C GLY A 39 10.46 -15.52 23.41
N ASN A 40 9.63 -14.54 23.78
CA ASN A 40 8.24 -14.72 24.21
C ASN A 40 7.19 -14.20 23.20
N GLY A 41 7.62 -13.72 22.03
CA GLY A 41 6.68 -13.36 20.95
C GLY A 41 5.94 -14.57 20.39
N SER A 42 4.63 -14.43 20.17
CA SER A 42 3.77 -15.46 19.54
C SER A 42 4.19 -15.78 18.10
N LEU A 43 4.94 -14.89 17.46
CA LEU A 43 5.49 -15.01 16.10
C LEU A 43 6.99 -15.35 16.07
N ARG A 44 7.57 -15.86 17.17
CA ARG A 44 9.01 -16.13 17.25
C ARG A 44 9.49 -17.15 16.21
N HIS A 45 8.66 -18.15 15.90
CA HIS A 45 8.92 -19.22 14.94
C HIS A 45 8.84 -18.76 13.48
N VAL A 46 8.18 -17.63 13.21
CA VAL A 46 8.10 -17.06 11.86
C VAL A 46 9.47 -16.48 11.48
N PRO A 47 10.02 -16.83 10.31
CA PRO A 47 11.33 -16.34 9.90
C PRO A 47 11.26 -14.85 9.52
N GLY A 48 12.35 -14.11 9.74
CA GLY A 48 12.42 -12.68 9.45
C GLY A 48 13.54 -11.97 10.22
N PRO A 49 13.87 -10.71 9.88
CA PRO A 49 14.92 -9.97 10.56
C PRO A 49 14.62 -9.75 12.04
N TRP A 50 15.63 -9.93 12.91
CA TRP A 50 15.44 -9.80 14.37
C TRP A 50 14.93 -8.42 14.79
N TYR A 51 15.35 -7.35 14.10
CA TYR A 51 14.94 -5.98 14.44
C TYR A 51 13.45 -5.73 14.13
N CYS A 52 12.89 -6.40 13.12
CA CYS A 52 11.47 -6.35 12.79
C CYS A 52 10.61 -7.05 13.86
N LYS A 53 11.18 -8.06 14.53
CA LYS A 53 10.49 -8.74 15.65
C LYS A 53 10.37 -7.88 16.91
N VAL A 54 11.21 -6.85 17.03
CA VAL A 54 11.31 -6.01 18.23
C VAL A 54 10.56 -4.69 18.06
N SER A 55 10.53 -4.12 16.86
CA SER A 55 10.01 -2.77 16.64
C SER A 55 9.36 -2.60 15.27
N ASN A 56 8.37 -1.71 15.19
CA ASN A 56 7.78 -1.22 13.93
C ASN A 56 8.67 -0.21 13.19
N ILE A 57 9.67 0.38 13.88
CA ILE A 57 10.51 1.45 13.34
C ILE A 57 11.15 1.08 11.99
N PRO A 58 11.74 -0.11 11.80
CA PRO A 58 12.32 -0.50 10.51
C PRO A 58 11.30 -0.44 9.38
N LEU A 59 10.10 -0.96 9.61
CA LEU A 59 9.02 -0.95 8.62
C LEU A 59 8.56 0.48 8.30
N SER A 60 8.42 1.34 9.31
CA SER A 60 8.13 2.76 9.12
C SER A 60 9.23 3.49 8.34
N ILE A 61 10.51 3.16 8.58
CA ILE A 61 11.63 3.70 7.79
C ILE A 61 11.52 3.24 6.34
N TYR A 62 11.19 1.97 6.08
CA TYR A 62 11.01 1.46 4.72
C TYR A 62 9.88 2.19 3.97
N GLU A 63 8.83 2.61 4.68
CA GLU A 63 7.75 3.43 4.15
C GLU A 63 8.19 4.88 3.88
N ILE A 64 8.88 5.51 4.82
CA ILE A 64 9.41 6.88 4.65
C ILE A 64 10.39 6.97 3.47
N LEU A 65 11.18 5.92 3.26
CA LEU A 65 12.11 5.82 2.14
C LEU A 65 11.43 5.40 0.83
N CYS A 66 10.12 5.12 0.83
CA CYS A 66 9.35 4.62 -0.31
C CYS A 66 9.92 3.32 -0.91
N ARG A 67 10.50 2.43 -0.09
CA ARG A 67 11.16 1.19 -0.52
C ARG A 67 10.56 -0.08 0.13
N ARG A 68 9.43 0.04 0.82
CA ARG A 68 8.77 -1.08 1.52
C ARG A 68 8.61 -2.31 0.62
N SER A 69 8.02 -2.15 -0.56
CA SER A 69 7.72 -3.27 -1.47
C SER A 69 8.98 -4.02 -1.90
N ASP A 70 10.02 -3.30 -2.34
CA ASP A 70 11.30 -3.89 -2.76
C ASP A 70 12.01 -4.61 -1.61
N ILE A 71 11.96 -4.02 -0.41
CA ILE A 71 12.58 -4.62 0.78
C ILE A 71 11.83 -5.89 1.16
N ILE A 72 10.50 -5.87 1.19
CA ILE A 72 9.67 -7.05 1.46
C ILE A 72 9.92 -8.16 0.43
N LEU A 73 10.00 -7.82 -0.87
CA LEU A 73 10.39 -8.77 -1.92
C LEU A 73 11.72 -9.44 -1.60
N ASN A 74 12.75 -8.67 -1.24
CA ASN A 74 14.07 -9.20 -0.89
C ASN A 74 14.03 -10.05 0.40
N LEU A 75 13.16 -9.70 1.35
CA LEU A 75 12.97 -10.52 2.55
C LEU A 75 12.31 -11.86 2.21
N HIS A 76 11.30 -11.89 1.34
CA HIS A 76 10.71 -13.14 0.87
C HIS A 76 11.73 -14.02 0.12
N LYS A 77 12.55 -13.43 -0.76
CA LYS A 77 13.67 -14.13 -1.41
C LYS A 77 14.64 -14.77 -0.41
N LYS A 78 14.78 -14.21 0.79
CA LYS A 78 15.70 -14.69 1.83
C LYS A 78 15.08 -15.66 2.84
N TYR A 79 13.84 -15.41 3.26
CA TYR A 79 13.20 -16.09 4.40
C TYR A 79 12.06 -17.02 3.99
N GLY A 80 11.60 -16.96 2.73
CA GLY A 80 10.56 -17.82 2.19
C GLY A 80 9.16 -17.16 2.14
N PRO A 81 8.09 -17.96 2.03
CA PRO A 81 6.75 -17.46 1.70
C PRO A 81 6.05 -16.71 2.85
N VAL A 82 6.50 -16.85 4.10
CA VAL A 82 5.95 -16.12 5.25
C VAL A 82 7.07 -15.44 6.01
N VAL A 83 6.99 -14.12 6.17
CA VAL A 83 8.05 -13.31 6.76
C VAL A 83 7.51 -12.42 7.87
N HIS A 84 8.19 -12.42 9.01
CA HIS A 84 7.93 -11.51 10.13
C HIS A 84 8.53 -10.13 9.83
N ILE A 85 7.67 -9.12 9.63
CA ILE A 85 8.07 -7.77 9.19
C ILE A 85 7.86 -6.68 10.25
N ALA A 86 7.03 -6.93 11.26
CA ALA A 86 6.86 -6.10 12.46
C ALA A 86 6.37 -6.96 13.65
N PRO A 87 6.46 -6.54 14.93
CA PRO A 87 6.23 -7.40 16.10
C PRO A 87 4.90 -8.16 16.14
N ASN A 88 3.86 -7.64 15.48
CA ASN A 88 2.57 -8.31 15.29
C ASN A 88 2.11 -8.29 13.81
N GLU A 89 3.06 -8.26 12.87
CA GLU A 89 2.78 -8.19 11.44
C GLU A 89 3.65 -9.16 10.65
N VAL A 90 3.02 -9.94 9.77
CA VAL A 90 3.68 -10.83 8.83
C VAL A 90 3.28 -10.51 7.39
N SER A 91 4.23 -10.67 6.48
CA SER A 91 3.99 -10.63 5.04
C SER A 91 3.98 -12.06 4.48
N VAL A 92 3.06 -12.32 3.55
CA VAL A 92 2.85 -13.63 2.94
C VAL A 92 2.98 -13.51 1.42
N ALA A 93 3.67 -14.45 0.80
CA ALA A 93 3.83 -14.55 -0.64
C ALA A 93 3.54 -15.98 -1.07
N ASP A 94 2.26 -16.34 -1.03
CA ASP A 94 1.74 -17.63 -1.46
C ASP A 94 0.33 -17.44 -2.04
N LEU A 95 0.03 -18.09 -3.17
CA LEU A 95 -1.21 -17.87 -3.91
C LEU A 95 -2.44 -18.34 -3.12
N GLU A 96 -2.37 -19.52 -2.50
CA GLU A 96 -3.50 -20.09 -1.76
C GLU A 96 -3.75 -19.34 -0.45
N ALA A 97 -2.69 -18.96 0.26
CA ALA A 97 -2.78 -18.09 1.41
C ALA A 97 -3.37 -16.71 1.04
N THR A 98 -3.00 -16.15 -0.12
CA THR A 98 -3.55 -14.88 -0.61
C THR A 98 -5.05 -14.98 -0.86
N LYS A 99 -5.51 -16.06 -1.51
CA LYS A 99 -6.94 -16.34 -1.69
C LYS A 99 -7.66 -16.52 -0.36
N GLN A 100 -6.99 -17.09 0.64
CA GLN A 100 -7.56 -17.26 1.97
C GLN A 100 -7.69 -15.91 2.72
N ILE A 101 -6.68 -15.04 2.64
CA ILE A 101 -6.65 -13.75 3.33
C ILE A 101 -7.67 -12.77 2.71
N TYR A 102 -7.79 -12.74 1.38
CA TYR A 102 -8.62 -11.78 0.64
C TYR A 102 -9.89 -12.37 0.03
N GLY A 103 -10.15 -13.66 0.24
CA GLY A 103 -11.29 -14.36 -0.30
C GLY A 103 -12.64 -13.84 0.19
N THR A 104 -13.68 -14.09 -0.59
CA THR A 104 -15.05 -13.62 -0.29
C THR A 104 -15.81 -14.50 0.68
N LYS A 105 -15.44 -15.79 0.79
CA LYS A 105 -16.19 -16.80 1.54
C LYS A 105 -16.10 -16.65 3.06
N ASP A 106 -15.03 -16.05 3.58
CA ASP A 106 -14.83 -15.75 5.00
C ASP A 106 -13.98 -14.48 5.12
N ARG A 107 -14.61 -13.30 5.10
CA ARG A 107 -13.88 -12.03 5.07
C ARG A 107 -13.16 -11.77 6.40
N TRP A 108 -11.84 -11.76 6.36
CA TRP A 108 -11.03 -11.37 7.50
C TRP A 108 -11.21 -9.87 7.78
N ALA A 109 -11.18 -9.49 9.05
CA ALA A 109 -11.32 -8.09 9.45
C ALA A 109 -10.16 -7.25 8.90
N LYS A 110 -10.43 -6.00 8.51
CA LYS A 110 -9.39 -5.01 8.25
C LYS A 110 -8.70 -4.63 9.58
N SER A 111 -7.43 -4.25 9.53
CA SER A 111 -6.75 -3.66 10.69
C SER A 111 -7.13 -2.19 10.85
N ASP A 112 -6.78 -1.63 12.01
CA ASP A 112 -6.97 -0.20 12.34
C ASP A 112 -6.17 0.73 11.41
N TYR A 113 -5.27 0.21 10.57
CA TYR A 113 -4.62 0.99 9.50
C TYR A 113 -5.64 1.73 8.64
N PHE A 114 -6.79 1.10 8.37
CA PHE A 114 -7.83 1.69 7.53
C PHE A 114 -8.56 2.86 8.18
N ASP A 115 -8.62 2.90 9.51
CA ASP A 115 -9.24 4.01 10.26
C ASP A 115 -8.40 5.30 10.17
N HIS A 116 -7.10 5.16 9.91
CA HIS A 116 -6.15 6.26 9.84
C HIS A 116 -6.06 6.90 8.44
N PHE A 117 -6.69 6.35 7.40
CA PHE A 117 -6.84 7.05 6.12
C PHE A 117 -7.55 8.41 6.30
N MET A 118 -8.40 8.52 7.32
CA MET A 118 -9.22 9.70 7.61
C MET A 118 -8.51 10.76 8.47
N GLY A 119 -7.25 10.55 8.85
CA GLY A 119 -6.54 11.46 9.76
C GLY A 119 -5.04 11.54 9.53
N CYS A 120 -4.57 12.62 8.91
CA CYS A 120 -3.16 12.97 8.96
C CYS A 120 -2.73 13.25 10.41
N PRO A 121 -1.59 12.70 10.89
CA PRO A 121 -1.11 12.95 12.24
C PRO A 121 -1.00 14.45 12.51
N ARG A 122 -1.42 14.92 13.70
CA ARG A 122 -1.35 16.35 14.08
C ARG A 122 -0.01 17.00 13.74
N LEU A 123 1.08 16.25 13.91
CA LEU A 123 2.44 16.68 13.57
C LEU A 123 2.61 17.02 12.08
N TYR A 124 2.07 16.20 11.18
CA TYR A 124 2.09 16.47 9.74
C TYR A 124 1.37 17.78 9.44
N ASN A 125 0.19 18.01 10.02
CA ASN A 125 -0.58 19.24 9.81
C ASN A 125 0.21 20.48 10.25
N TYR A 126 0.84 20.44 11.43
CA TYR A 126 1.68 21.55 11.90
C TYR A 126 2.91 21.77 11.01
N ALA A 127 3.63 20.71 10.64
CA ALA A 127 4.80 20.80 9.78
C ALA A 127 4.45 21.32 8.38
N SER A 128 3.37 20.81 7.79
CA SER A 128 2.83 21.22 6.49
C SER A 128 2.51 22.72 6.50
N LEU A 129 1.81 23.22 7.51
CA LEU A 129 1.49 24.64 7.64
C LEU A 129 2.74 25.53 7.74
N LEU A 130 3.74 25.11 8.51
CA LEU A 130 5.00 25.84 8.63
C LEU A 130 5.76 25.89 7.31
N LEU A 131 5.85 24.75 6.60
CA LEU A 131 6.51 24.66 5.29
C LEU A 131 5.80 25.51 4.24
N GLN A 132 4.46 25.47 4.20
CA GLN A 132 3.65 26.30 3.31
C GLN A 132 3.88 27.80 3.54
N ARG A 133 4.02 28.23 4.81
CA ARG A 133 4.34 29.62 5.15
C ARG A 133 5.77 30.00 4.77
N ALA A 134 6.70 29.05 4.86
CA ALA A 134 8.11 29.28 4.54
C ALA A 134 8.36 29.41 3.03
N SER A 135 7.60 28.70 2.18
CA SER A 135 7.77 28.79 0.73
C SER A 135 6.53 28.35 -0.04
N SER A 136 6.23 29.10 -1.12
CA SER A 136 5.16 28.75 -2.07
C SER A 136 5.34 27.38 -2.73
N ARG A 137 6.56 26.87 -2.82
CA ARG A 137 6.84 25.53 -3.38
C ARG A 137 6.16 24.40 -2.61
N PHE A 138 5.80 24.62 -1.35
CA PHE A 138 5.16 23.63 -0.48
C PHE A 138 3.63 23.74 -0.45
N GLN A 139 3.02 24.60 -1.29
CA GLN A 139 1.56 24.73 -1.35
C GLN A 139 0.83 23.43 -1.69
N TYR A 140 1.50 22.47 -2.34
CA TYR A 140 0.93 21.15 -2.62
C TYR A 140 0.58 20.35 -1.35
N LEU A 141 1.20 20.64 -0.20
CA LEU A 141 0.93 19.98 1.09
C LEU A 141 -0.45 20.32 1.70
N SER A 142 -1.25 21.13 1.00
CA SER A 142 -2.65 21.42 1.33
C SER A 142 -3.65 20.68 0.43
N ALA A 143 -3.17 19.84 -0.48
CA ALA A 143 -4.00 19.09 -1.41
C ALA A 143 -4.97 18.16 -0.69
N ASP A 144 -4.52 17.53 0.40
CA ASP A 144 -5.30 16.68 1.31
C ASP A 144 -6.52 17.38 1.93
N VAL A 145 -6.48 18.71 2.08
CA VAL A 145 -7.64 19.50 2.55
C VAL A 145 -8.45 20.06 1.37
N LYS A 146 -7.76 20.59 0.36
CA LYS A 146 -8.39 21.24 -0.80
C LYS A 146 -9.20 20.27 -1.64
N PHE A 147 -8.72 19.04 -1.80
CA PHE A 147 -9.33 18.05 -2.66
C PHE A 147 -10.66 17.53 -2.10
N PRO A 148 -10.76 17.04 -0.85
CA PRO A 148 -12.05 16.69 -0.25
C PRO A 148 -13.04 17.86 -0.24
N THR A 149 -12.57 19.08 0.08
CA THR A 149 -13.39 20.29 0.04
C THR A 149 -13.94 20.57 -1.37
N TRP A 150 -13.15 20.33 -2.40
CA TRP A 150 -13.59 20.47 -3.79
C TRP A 150 -14.61 19.39 -4.17
N CYS A 151 -14.35 18.13 -3.81
CA CYS A 151 -15.26 17.01 -4.04
C CYS A 151 -16.62 17.25 -3.39
N GLU A 152 -16.64 17.70 -2.14
CA GLU A 152 -17.86 18.06 -1.41
C GLU A 152 -18.64 19.17 -2.14
N LYS A 153 -17.97 20.25 -2.57
CA LYS A 153 -18.60 21.33 -3.35
C LYS A 153 -19.19 20.81 -4.67
N LYS A 154 -18.50 19.89 -5.35
CA LYS A 154 -18.98 19.28 -6.60
C LYS A 154 -20.18 18.37 -6.37
N LEU A 155 -20.19 17.60 -5.29
CA LEU A 155 -21.37 16.81 -4.89
C LEU A 155 -22.58 17.72 -4.67
N PHE A 156 -22.44 18.77 -3.86
CA PHE A 156 -23.55 19.70 -3.61
C PHE A 156 -24.04 20.42 -4.85
N ALA A 157 -23.14 20.70 -5.82
CA ALA A 157 -23.53 21.27 -7.11
C ALA A 157 -24.32 20.24 -7.94
N ALA A 158 -23.84 18.99 -8.01
CA ALA A 158 -24.50 17.91 -8.74
C ALA A 158 -25.88 17.58 -8.16
N LEU A 159 -26.04 17.60 -6.83
CA LEU A 159 -27.33 17.39 -6.16
C LEU A 159 -28.38 18.48 -6.45
N LYS A 160 -27.94 19.66 -6.92
CA LYS A 160 -28.82 20.77 -7.31
C LYS A 160 -29.06 20.81 -8.82
N ASP A 161 -28.42 19.94 -9.59
CA ASP A 161 -28.56 19.90 -11.03
C ASP A 161 -29.98 19.39 -11.40
N PRO A 162 -30.80 20.18 -12.12
CA PRO A 162 -32.13 19.74 -12.53
C PRO A 162 -32.09 18.51 -13.46
N HIS A 163 -30.97 18.26 -14.13
CA HIS A 163 -30.78 17.11 -15.02
C HIS A 163 -30.12 15.91 -14.34
N LEU A 164 -29.98 15.92 -13.00
CA LEU A 164 -29.32 14.82 -12.27
C LEU A 164 -29.89 13.44 -12.65
N ASN A 165 -31.21 13.34 -12.80
CA ASN A 165 -31.94 12.10 -13.13
C ASN A 165 -31.62 11.55 -14.54
N GLU A 166 -31.10 12.40 -15.42
CA GLU A 166 -30.72 12.05 -16.79
C GLU A 166 -29.25 11.61 -16.85
N THR A 167 -28.48 11.81 -15.77
CA THR A 167 -27.06 11.43 -15.72
C THR A 167 -26.87 9.95 -15.40
N HIS A 168 -25.76 9.37 -15.88
CA HIS A 168 -25.29 8.04 -15.47
C HIS A 168 -24.18 8.14 -14.40
N SER A 169 -24.37 9.00 -13.40
CA SER A 169 -23.37 9.26 -12.37
C SER A 169 -23.60 8.44 -11.09
N LEU A 170 -22.52 8.16 -10.35
CA LEU A 170 -22.62 7.56 -9.01
C LEU A 170 -23.50 8.42 -8.09
N VAL A 171 -23.41 9.75 -8.19
CA VAL A 171 -24.22 10.70 -7.42
C VAL A 171 -25.70 10.48 -7.68
N ARG A 172 -26.11 10.29 -8.94
CA ARG A 172 -27.50 9.99 -9.33
C ARG A 172 -27.99 8.70 -8.68
N HIS A 173 -27.21 7.62 -8.73
CA HIS A 173 -27.58 6.35 -8.10
C HIS A 173 -27.72 6.45 -6.57
N LEU A 174 -26.78 7.13 -5.91
CA LEU A 174 -26.87 7.35 -4.46
C LEU A 174 -28.08 8.24 -4.11
N TRP A 175 -28.37 9.26 -4.91
CA TRP A 175 -29.53 10.13 -4.71
C TRP A 175 -30.87 9.39 -4.91
N GLU A 176 -30.96 8.44 -5.85
CA GLU A 176 -32.12 7.55 -6.01
C GLU A 176 -32.32 6.66 -4.78
N ILE A 177 -31.25 6.01 -4.29
CA ILE A 177 -31.28 5.19 -3.07
C ILE A 177 -31.72 6.02 -1.86
N LYS A 178 -31.26 7.28 -1.78
CA LYS A 178 -31.62 8.19 -0.70
C LYS A 178 -33.12 8.52 -0.67
N GLN A 179 -33.80 8.53 -1.82
CA GLN A 179 -35.23 8.81 -1.92
C GLN A 179 -36.12 7.58 -1.74
N ASP A 180 -35.55 6.38 -1.82
CA ASP A 180 -36.28 5.14 -1.62
C ASP A 180 -36.54 4.89 -0.13
N ASP A 181 -37.69 5.36 0.35
CA ASP A 181 -38.17 5.20 1.73
C ASP A 181 -38.49 3.74 2.10
N THR A 182 -38.43 2.79 1.15
CA THR A 182 -38.76 1.37 1.43
C THR A 182 -37.62 0.59 2.09
N ASN A 183 -36.38 1.07 1.98
CA ASN A 183 -35.24 0.52 2.70
C ASN A 183 -35.05 1.24 4.04
N ASN A 184 -34.99 0.47 5.13
CA ASN A 184 -34.86 0.91 6.52
C ASN A 184 -33.58 1.71 6.87
N GLY A 185 -32.89 2.28 5.88
CA GLY A 185 -31.69 3.09 6.03
C GLY A 185 -31.57 4.11 4.91
N SER A 186 -32.20 5.28 5.07
CA SER A 186 -31.92 6.41 4.18
C SER A 186 -30.45 6.78 4.34
N ILE A 187 -29.68 6.78 3.25
CA ILE A 187 -28.29 7.26 3.28
C ILE A 187 -28.28 8.78 3.47
N ASP A 188 -27.36 9.29 4.28
CA ASP A 188 -27.20 10.72 4.49
C ASP A 188 -26.22 11.36 3.50
N VAL A 189 -26.22 12.69 3.40
CA VAL A 189 -25.33 13.40 2.47
C VAL A 189 -23.85 13.20 2.83
N PRO A 190 -23.43 13.19 4.12
CA PRO A 190 -22.06 12.84 4.50
C PRO A 190 -21.61 11.47 3.98
N TYR A 191 -22.47 10.45 4.05
CA TYR A 191 -22.19 9.13 3.50
C TYR A 191 -21.99 9.20 1.98
N MET A 192 -22.88 9.90 1.27
CA MET A 192 -22.72 10.11 -0.19
C MET A 192 -21.40 10.82 -0.53
N ALA A 193 -21.00 11.81 0.26
CA ALA A 193 -19.73 12.52 0.09
C ALA A 193 -18.53 11.60 0.31
N ALA A 194 -18.56 10.75 1.34
CA ALA A 194 -17.53 9.77 1.61
C ALA A 194 -17.38 8.76 0.45
N GLU A 195 -18.50 8.21 -0.04
CA GLU A 195 -18.49 7.25 -1.15
C GLU A 195 -17.95 7.86 -2.46
N VAL A 196 -18.36 9.09 -2.79
CA VAL A 196 -17.86 9.80 -3.98
C VAL A 196 -16.37 10.11 -3.85
N LEU A 197 -15.92 10.56 -2.67
CA LEU A 197 -14.51 10.85 -2.42
C LEU A 197 -13.66 9.59 -2.53
N ASP A 198 -14.06 8.49 -1.88
CA ASP A 198 -13.32 7.21 -1.89
C ASP A 198 -13.16 6.66 -3.32
N ASN A 199 -14.21 6.76 -4.15
CA ASN A 199 -14.14 6.35 -5.55
C ASN A 199 -13.13 7.17 -6.38
N ILE A 200 -13.07 8.49 -6.17
CA ILE A 200 -12.12 9.34 -6.90
C ILE A 200 -10.69 9.12 -6.38
N ASP A 201 -10.50 9.10 -5.06
CA ASP A 201 -9.19 8.89 -4.42
C ASP A 201 -8.58 7.53 -4.84
N ALA A 202 -9.39 6.47 -4.85
CA ALA A 202 -8.95 5.14 -5.25
C ALA A 202 -8.55 5.08 -6.74
N ALA A 203 -9.27 5.79 -7.62
CA ALA A 203 -9.04 5.77 -9.06
C ALA A 203 -7.87 6.65 -9.50
N GLU A 204 -7.71 7.85 -8.92
CA GLU A 204 -6.75 8.84 -9.40
C GLU A 204 -5.30 8.30 -9.36
N ALA A 205 -4.82 7.95 -8.17
CA ALA A 205 -3.42 7.56 -7.99
C ALA A 205 -3.09 6.25 -8.73
N THR A 206 -4.02 5.29 -8.73
CA THR A 206 -3.77 3.97 -9.33
C THR A 206 -3.71 4.02 -10.85
N ILE A 207 -4.57 4.79 -11.50
CA ILE A 207 -4.55 4.98 -12.96
C ILE A 207 -3.31 5.75 -13.39
N VAL A 208 -2.96 6.84 -12.67
CA VAL A 208 -1.78 7.67 -13.00
C VAL A 208 -0.49 6.87 -12.90
N VAL A 209 -0.32 6.04 -11.87
CA VAL A 209 0.85 5.15 -11.71
C VAL A 209 0.93 4.17 -12.87
N THR A 210 -0.17 3.49 -13.19
CA THR A 210 -0.24 2.53 -14.30
C THR A 210 0.13 3.18 -15.63
N ALA A 211 -0.49 4.32 -15.95
CA ALA A 211 -0.25 5.04 -17.20
C ALA A 211 1.20 5.53 -17.30
N THR A 212 1.78 6.01 -16.19
CA THR A 212 3.16 6.47 -16.15
C THR A 212 4.15 5.34 -16.45
N TYR A 213 3.98 4.18 -15.80
CA TYR A 213 4.83 3.01 -16.06
C TYR A 213 4.61 2.44 -17.46
N LEU A 214 3.37 2.44 -17.97
CA LEU A 214 3.09 2.03 -19.35
C LEU A 214 3.83 2.91 -20.36
N ILE A 215 3.70 4.23 -20.23
CA ILE A 215 4.37 5.17 -21.14
C ILE A 215 5.88 4.98 -21.04
N TRP A 216 6.44 4.92 -19.83
CA TRP A 216 7.87 4.70 -19.62
C TRP A 216 8.34 3.39 -20.28
N LYS A 217 7.66 2.26 -20.04
CA LYS A 217 8.02 0.98 -20.65
C LYS A 217 7.92 0.98 -22.16
N LEU A 218 6.91 1.64 -22.71
CA LEU A 218 6.80 1.82 -24.15
C LEU A 218 7.97 2.66 -24.70
N THR A 219 8.48 3.68 -24.00
CA THR A 219 9.67 4.43 -24.45
C THR A 219 10.92 3.56 -24.56
N GLU A 220 11.02 2.50 -23.77
CA GLU A 220 12.10 1.51 -23.83
C GLU A 220 11.89 0.43 -24.90
N ALA A 221 10.67 0.30 -25.44
CA ALA A 221 10.23 -0.80 -26.30
C ALA A 221 9.52 -0.29 -27.59
N PRO A 222 10.26 0.34 -28.51
CA PRO A 222 9.70 0.98 -29.71
C PRO A 222 8.94 0.02 -30.63
N GLU A 223 9.34 -1.26 -30.68
CA GLU A 223 8.65 -2.29 -31.44
C GLU A 223 7.18 -2.49 -31.00
N TRP A 224 6.91 -2.36 -29.70
CA TRP A 224 5.56 -2.43 -29.16
C TRP A 224 4.76 -1.17 -29.42
N GLN A 225 5.42 0.00 -29.39
CA GLN A 225 4.76 1.25 -29.80
C GLN A 225 4.25 1.17 -31.24
N ASP A 226 5.10 0.71 -32.17
CA ASP A 226 4.76 0.64 -33.58
C ASP A 226 3.65 -0.38 -33.84
N LYS A 227 3.69 -1.53 -33.16
CA LYS A 227 2.64 -2.54 -33.23
C LYS A 227 1.30 -2.00 -32.73
N ILE A 228 1.28 -1.36 -31.56
CA ILE A 228 0.06 -0.74 -30.99
C ILE A 228 -0.48 0.37 -31.91
N ARG A 229 0.38 1.25 -32.43
CA ARG A 229 -0.04 2.30 -33.38
C ARG A 229 -0.66 1.70 -34.64
N LYS A 230 -0.06 0.64 -35.18
CA LYS A 230 -0.58 -0.06 -36.35
C LYS A 230 -1.96 -0.67 -36.08
N GLU A 231 -2.10 -1.40 -34.96
CA GLU A 231 -3.37 -2.00 -34.53
C GLU A 231 -4.46 -0.92 -34.36
N LEU A 232 -4.18 0.17 -33.63
CA LEU A 232 -5.11 1.28 -33.42
C LEU A 232 -5.48 1.99 -34.73
N SER A 233 -4.51 2.20 -35.64
CA SER A 233 -4.76 2.88 -36.91
C SER A 233 -5.65 2.09 -37.87
N ALA A 234 -5.76 0.78 -37.67
CA ALA A 234 -6.59 -0.12 -38.47
C ALA A 234 -8.05 -0.18 -37.99
N LEU A 235 -8.36 0.38 -36.82
CA LEU A 235 -9.72 0.35 -36.26
C LEU A 235 -10.65 1.35 -36.97
N PRO A 236 -11.95 1.02 -37.09
CA PRO A 236 -12.95 1.99 -37.53
C PRO A 236 -13.05 3.13 -36.51
N LYS A 237 -13.20 4.35 -37.02
CA LYS A 237 -13.41 5.55 -36.20
C LYS A 237 -14.89 5.85 -36.05
N GLN A 238 -15.28 6.29 -34.87
CA GLN A 238 -16.59 6.87 -34.59
C GLN A 238 -16.64 8.33 -35.07
N ASP A 239 -17.80 8.97 -34.91
CA ASP A 239 -18.03 10.35 -35.34
C ASP A 239 -17.11 11.37 -34.66
N ASP A 240 -16.59 11.05 -33.47
CA ASP A 240 -15.62 11.85 -32.72
C ASP A 240 -14.17 11.70 -33.22
N GLY A 241 -13.94 10.83 -34.21
CA GLY A 241 -12.63 10.54 -34.78
C GLY A 241 -11.81 9.49 -34.02
N CYS A 242 -12.36 8.88 -32.97
CA CYS A 242 -11.71 7.87 -32.13
C CYS A 242 -12.26 6.46 -32.40
N PRO A 243 -11.47 5.39 -32.19
CA PRO A 243 -11.99 4.03 -32.16
C PRO A 243 -12.91 3.81 -30.95
N SER A 244 -13.86 2.88 -31.07
CA SER A 244 -14.67 2.47 -29.92
C SER A 244 -13.84 1.71 -28.89
N PHE A 245 -14.15 1.84 -27.59
CA PHE A 245 -13.49 1.04 -26.55
C PHE A 245 -13.64 -0.47 -26.77
N ALA A 246 -14.81 -0.91 -27.23
CA ALA A 246 -15.05 -2.32 -27.55
C ALA A 246 -14.11 -2.84 -28.67
N ASP A 247 -13.81 -2.01 -29.68
CA ASP A 247 -12.85 -2.37 -30.72
C ASP A 247 -11.41 -2.37 -30.20
N ILE A 248 -11.06 -1.43 -29.31
CA ILE A 248 -9.73 -1.40 -28.68
C ILE A 248 -9.52 -2.69 -27.88
N ASP A 249 -10.46 -3.03 -26.99
CA ASP A 249 -10.38 -4.19 -26.10
C ASP A 249 -10.26 -5.52 -26.87
N THR A 250 -10.93 -5.63 -28.02
CA THR A 250 -10.99 -6.89 -28.79
C THR A 250 -9.96 -7.00 -29.91
N ARG A 251 -9.42 -5.89 -30.40
CA ARG A 251 -8.59 -5.87 -31.63
C ARG A 251 -7.21 -5.23 -31.45
N VAL A 252 -6.85 -4.82 -30.23
CA VAL A 252 -5.52 -4.26 -29.91
C VAL A 252 -4.84 -5.11 -28.82
N PRO A 253 -4.60 -6.41 -29.07
CA PRO A 253 -4.04 -7.32 -28.06
C PRO A 253 -2.64 -6.88 -27.58
N SER A 254 -1.90 -6.11 -28.39
CA SER A 254 -0.59 -5.62 -27.99
C SER A 254 -0.68 -4.57 -26.88
N LEU A 255 -1.72 -3.73 -26.86
CA LEU A 255 -1.92 -2.75 -25.79
C LEU A 255 -2.27 -3.46 -24.48
N GLU A 256 -3.19 -4.42 -24.52
CA GLU A 256 -3.57 -5.22 -23.36
C GLU A 256 -2.37 -6.01 -22.81
N ALA A 257 -1.56 -6.62 -23.69
CA ALA A 257 -0.34 -7.32 -23.29
C ALA A 257 0.66 -6.39 -22.58
N CYS A 258 0.88 -5.18 -23.10
CA CYS A 258 1.72 -4.18 -22.45
C CYS A 258 1.16 -3.74 -21.08
N LEU A 259 -0.16 -3.52 -20.98
CA LEU A 259 -0.83 -3.15 -19.74
C LEU A 259 -0.69 -4.24 -18.67
N ARG A 260 -0.97 -5.50 -19.02
CA ARG A 260 -0.84 -6.65 -18.11
C ARG A 260 0.59 -6.83 -17.63
N GLU A 261 1.58 -6.66 -18.50
CA GLU A 261 2.98 -6.77 -18.12
C GLU A 261 3.45 -5.60 -17.24
N VAL A 262 2.92 -4.39 -17.47
CA VAL A 262 3.14 -3.25 -16.56
C VAL A 262 2.51 -3.52 -15.19
N TYR A 263 1.27 -4.01 -15.12
CA TYR A 263 0.64 -4.37 -13.85
C TYR A 263 1.40 -5.49 -13.11
N ARG A 264 2.02 -6.41 -13.84
CA ARG A 264 2.86 -7.46 -13.26
C ARG A 264 4.11 -6.87 -12.59
N LEU A 265 4.90 -6.10 -13.34
CA LEU A 265 6.19 -5.55 -12.88
C LEU A 265 6.06 -4.35 -11.95
N HIS A 266 5.05 -3.51 -12.18
CA HIS A 266 4.83 -2.25 -11.47
C HIS A 266 3.38 -2.19 -10.96
N PRO A 267 2.99 -3.10 -10.05
CA PRO A 267 1.62 -3.13 -9.54
C PRO A 267 1.31 -1.83 -8.79
N SER A 268 0.24 -1.14 -9.20
CA SER A 268 -0.20 0.14 -8.62
C SER A 268 -0.63 0.01 -7.15
N SER A 269 -0.90 -1.22 -6.69
CA SER A 269 -1.02 -1.56 -5.28
C SER A 269 -0.11 -2.74 -4.96
N SER A 270 0.89 -2.53 -4.11
CA SER A 270 1.89 -3.54 -3.77
C SER A 270 1.46 -4.52 -2.67
N GLY A 271 0.24 -4.38 -2.15
CA GLY A 271 -0.36 -5.37 -1.24
C GLY A 271 -0.39 -5.02 0.25
N LYS A 272 -0.25 -3.75 0.66
CA LYS A 272 -0.52 -3.32 2.06
C LYS A 272 -2.03 -3.31 2.38
N ASN A 273 -2.74 -4.37 1.98
CA ASN A 273 -4.13 -4.61 2.32
C ASN A 273 -4.14 -5.41 3.63
N GLU A 274 -3.95 -4.72 4.75
CA GLU A 274 -3.84 -5.36 6.05
C GLU A 274 -5.14 -6.08 6.43
N ARG A 275 -4.99 -7.31 6.93
CA ARG A 275 -6.08 -8.10 7.51
C ARG A 275 -5.65 -8.65 8.86
N LEU A 276 -6.61 -8.91 9.73
CA LEU A 276 -6.39 -9.57 11.00
C LEU A 276 -6.66 -11.06 10.87
N VAL A 277 -5.73 -11.88 11.37
CA VAL A 277 -5.97 -13.32 11.47
C VAL A 277 -7.16 -13.57 12.39
N PRO A 278 -8.19 -14.31 11.94
CA PRO A 278 -9.37 -14.60 12.74
C PRO A 278 -9.06 -15.45 13.98
N SER A 279 -10.03 -15.54 14.89
CA SER A 279 -9.90 -16.33 16.12
C SER A 279 -9.47 -17.78 15.85
N GLY A 280 -8.62 -18.30 16.73
CA GLY A 280 -7.99 -19.62 16.62
C GLY A 280 -6.74 -19.68 15.74
N GLY A 281 -6.32 -18.57 15.13
CA GLY A 281 -5.14 -18.53 14.26
C GLY A 281 -5.36 -19.24 12.92
N ARG A 282 -4.41 -19.13 11.99
CA ARG A 282 -4.47 -19.76 10.66
C ARG A 282 -3.09 -20.21 10.21
N THR A 283 -3.03 -21.37 9.56
CA THR A 283 -1.80 -21.81 8.89
C THR A 283 -1.76 -21.26 7.48
N LEU A 284 -0.75 -20.44 7.18
CA LEU A 284 -0.53 -19.80 5.89
C LEU A 284 0.79 -20.31 5.32
N ALA A 285 0.77 -20.88 4.11
CA ALA A 285 1.96 -21.48 3.47
C ALA A 285 2.78 -22.39 4.41
N GLY A 286 2.10 -23.23 5.18
CA GLY A 286 2.72 -24.17 6.14
C GLY A 286 3.17 -23.56 7.48
N VAL A 287 3.00 -22.25 7.70
CA VAL A 287 3.38 -21.56 8.94
C VAL A 287 2.12 -21.16 9.72
N PHE A 288 2.01 -21.59 10.98
CA PHE A 288 0.92 -21.15 11.85
C PHE A 288 1.09 -19.68 12.24
N VAL A 289 0.07 -18.87 11.99
CA VAL A 289 0.00 -17.45 12.38
C VAL A 289 -1.10 -17.32 13.45
N PRO A 290 -0.78 -16.81 14.66
CA PRO A 290 -1.74 -16.60 15.72
C PRO A 290 -2.87 -15.64 15.34
N GLU A 291 -3.99 -15.74 16.06
CA GLU A 291 -5.09 -14.78 15.95
C GLU A 291 -4.65 -13.34 16.25
N HIS A 292 -5.37 -12.36 15.69
CA HIS A 292 -5.10 -10.92 15.84
C HIS A 292 -3.73 -10.44 15.34
N THR A 293 -2.93 -11.31 14.71
CA THR A 293 -1.76 -10.88 13.94
C THR A 293 -2.21 -10.17 12.66
N VAL A 294 -1.52 -9.08 12.32
CA VAL A 294 -1.71 -8.38 11.05
C VAL A 294 -1.01 -9.18 9.94
N VAL A 295 -1.74 -9.45 8.85
CA VAL A 295 -1.21 -10.11 7.67
C VAL A 295 -1.38 -9.24 6.44
N THR A 296 -0.39 -9.28 5.56
CA THR A 296 -0.47 -8.69 4.22
C THR A 296 0.04 -9.71 3.20
N SER A 297 -0.55 -9.75 2.01
CA SER A 297 0.03 -10.50 0.90
C SER A 297 0.88 -9.59 0.02
N SER A 298 2.10 -10.02 -0.29
CA SER A 298 3.01 -9.30 -1.18
C SER A 298 2.69 -9.63 -2.64
N VAL A 299 1.86 -8.78 -3.27
CA VAL A 299 1.52 -8.87 -4.70
C VAL A 299 2.79 -8.81 -5.55
N LEU A 300 3.72 -7.91 -5.20
CA LEU A 300 4.99 -7.78 -5.90
C LEU A 300 5.80 -9.08 -5.84
N THR A 301 5.85 -9.76 -4.69
CA THR A 301 6.59 -11.03 -4.59
C THR A 301 5.95 -12.13 -5.43
N LEU A 302 4.63 -12.25 -5.42
CA LEU A 302 3.91 -13.21 -6.27
C LEU A 302 4.15 -12.97 -7.77
N HIS A 303 4.24 -11.70 -8.18
CA HIS A 303 4.49 -11.34 -9.58
C HIS A 303 5.94 -11.52 -10.02
N TYR A 304 6.87 -11.64 -9.07
CA TYR A 304 8.29 -11.89 -9.29
C TYR A 304 8.70 -13.34 -9.00
N ASP A 305 7.72 -14.22 -8.80
CA ASP A 305 7.95 -15.65 -8.62
C ASP A 305 8.40 -16.29 -9.94
N GLY A 306 9.64 -16.78 -9.98
CA GLY A 306 10.25 -17.42 -11.14
C GLY A 306 9.65 -18.78 -11.49
N GLU A 307 8.95 -19.43 -10.55
CA GLU A 307 8.21 -20.66 -10.82
C GLU A 307 6.92 -20.38 -11.61
N VAL A 308 6.39 -19.16 -11.52
CA VAL A 308 5.17 -18.73 -12.22
C VAL A 308 5.48 -17.94 -13.50
N TYR A 309 6.50 -17.09 -13.47
CA TYR A 309 6.86 -16.19 -14.58
C TYR A 309 8.32 -16.37 -14.99
N SER A 310 8.57 -16.89 -16.20
CA SER A 310 9.92 -17.25 -16.71
C SER A 310 11.03 -16.25 -16.42
N ASP A 311 11.37 -15.20 -17.15
CA ASP A 311 12.28 -14.16 -16.62
C ASP A 311 11.49 -13.10 -15.80
N PRO A 312 11.31 -13.20 -14.47
CA PRO A 312 10.33 -12.39 -13.76
C PRO A 312 10.69 -10.90 -13.71
N ASP A 313 11.97 -10.55 -13.76
CA ASP A 313 12.42 -9.16 -13.69
C ASP A 313 12.35 -8.42 -15.05
N ARG A 314 12.07 -9.13 -16.16
CA ARG A 314 12.06 -8.56 -17.52
C ARG A 314 10.65 -8.19 -17.96
N PHE A 315 10.54 -7.09 -18.71
CA PHE A 315 9.31 -6.68 -19.39
C PHE A 315 9.11 -7.55 -20.64
N LEU A 316 8.36 -8.65 -20.48
CA LEU A 316 8.08 -9.63 -21.54
C LEU A 316 6.59 -9.67 -21.84
N THR A 317 6.16 -8.81 -22.75
CA THR A 317 4.75 -8.69 -23.17
C THR A 317 4.23 -9.91 -23.93
N CYS A 318 5.12 -10.70 -24.55
CA CYS A 318 4.75 -11.95 -25.22
C CYS A 318 4.02 -12.94 -24.30
N ARG A 319 4.24 -12.86 -22.97
CA ARG A 319 3.52 -13.67 -21.96
C ARG A 319 2.00 -13.63 -22.09
N TRP A 320 1.47 -12.53 -22.62
CA TRP A 320 0.03 -12.25 -22.64
C TRP A 320 -0.59 -12.36 -24.03
N ILE A 321 0.18 -12.79 -25.03
CA ILE A 321 -0.30 -12.98 -26.40
C ILE A 321 -0.36 -14.48 -26.66
N ASP A 322 -1.56 -14.97 -27.01
CA ASP A 322 -1.76 -16.37 -27.35
C ASP A 322 -0.82 -16.79 -28.49
N GLY A 323 -0.06 -17.88 -28.28
CA GLY A 323 0.83 -18.47 -29.29
C GLY A 323 2.33 -18.21 -29.13
N SER A 324 2.82 -17.62 -28.03
CA SER A 324 4.25 -17.73 -27.68
C SER A 324 4.54 -19.11 -27.09
N GLU A 325 5.49 -19.84 -27.67
CA GLU A 325 5.86 -21.25 -27.41
C GLU A 325 6.36 -21.60 -25.98
N GLU A 326 5.97 -20.86 -24.95
CA GLU A 326 6.28 -21.18 -23.54
C GLU A 326 5.00 -21.23 -22.70
N GLN A 327 4.22 -22.30 -22.90
CA GLN A 327 3.29 -22.84 -21.90
C GLN A 327 3.67 -24.28 -21.57
#